data_AF-A0A971HS46-F1
#
_entry.id   AF-A0A971HS46-F1
#
_cell.length_a   1.000
_cell.length_b   1.000
_cell.length_c   1.000
_cell.angle_alpha   90.00
_cell.angle_beta   90.00
_cell.angle_gamma   90.00
#
_symmetry.space_group_name_H-M   'P 1'
#
loop_
_entity.id
_entity.type
_entity.pdbx_description
1 polymer ?
#
loop_
_entity_poly.entity_id
_entity_poly.type
_entity_poly.pdbx_seq_one_letter_code
_entity_poly.pdbx_strand_id
1 'polypeptide(L)'
;CLLVVPHVFEDFYDFNDFLDIAELTLEELELVGELQVASFHPDYQFADTEPDDISNYTNRSPYPVLHLIRESSLDNATRQYPDASAIFDSNIEKVTQLGVDGWKKMLEDDKNV
;
A
#
# COMPACT_ATOMS: atom_id res chain seq x y z
N CYS A 1 1.98 12.63 2.28
CA CYS A 1 1.18 13.22 1.18
C CYS A 1 0.50 12.07 0.45
N LEU A 2 -0.82 12.07 0.35
CA LEU A 2 -1.58 10.97 -0.26
C LEU A 2 -2.08 11.41 -1.65
N LEU A 3 -1.70 10.67 -2.69
CA LEU A 3 -2.18 10.87 -4.05
C LEU A 3 -3.04 9.68 -4.45
N VAL A 4 -4.33 9.93 -4.71
CA VAL A 4 -5.29 8.92 -5.18
C VAL A 4 -5.57 9.19 -6.65
N VAL A 5 -5.40 8.19 -7.52
CA VAL A 5 -5.52 8.33 -8.97
C VAL A 5 -6.60 7.37 -9.53
N PRO A 6 -7.89 7.64 -9.30
CA PRO A 6 -8.97 6.68 -9.59
C PRO A 6 -9.26 6.45 -11.08
N HIS A 7 -8.61 7.20 -11.97
CA HIS A 7 -8.84 7.16 -13.43
C HIS A 7 -7.54 6.95 -14.22
N VAL A 8 -6.47 6.56 -13.53
CA VAL A 8 -5.16 6.30 -14.11
C VAL A 8 -4.59 5.08 -13.40
N PHE A 9 -3.88 4.21 -14.13
CA PHE A 9 -3.34 2.97 -13.58
C PHE A 9 -4.44 2.00 -13.10
N GLU A 10 -5.46 1.78 -13.92
CA GLU A 10 -6.47 0.73 -13.66
C GLU A 10 -5.86 -0.67 -13.76
N ASP A 11 -4.83 -0.84 -14.60
CA ASP A 11 -4.04 -2.07 -14.69
C ASP A 11 -2.89 -2.05 -13.67
N PHE A 12 -2.77 -3.15 -12.91
CA PHE A 12 -1.76 -3.25 -11.86
C PHE A 12 -0.32 -3.31 -12.40
N TYR A 13 -0.10 -3.91 -13.56
CA TYR A 13 1.25 -3.99 -14.13
C TYR A 13 1.71 -2.61 -14.62
N ASP A 14 0.83 -1.85 -15.27
CA ASP A 14 1.11 -0.46 -15.62
C ASP A 14 1.40 0.39 -14.36
N PHE A 15 0.65 0.18 -13.28
CA PHE A 15 0.89 0.83 -11.99
C PHE A 15 2.25 0.46 -11.41
N ASN A 16 2.58 -0.84 -11.43
CA ASN A 16 3.81 -1.37 -10.85
C ASN A 16 5.03 -0.87 -11.62
N ASP A 17 4.99 -0.86 -12.95
CA ASP A 17 6.05 -0.29 -13.79
C ASP A 17 6.24 1.22 -13.54
N PHE A 18 5.18 1.94 -13.20
CA PHE A 18 5.27 3.36 -12.83
C PHE A 18 5.98 3.57 -11.49
N LEU A 19 5.98 2.60 -10.56
CA LEU A 19 6.69 2.73 -9.29
C LEU A 19 8.19 2.89 -9.50
N ASP A 20 8.77 2.21 -10.49
CA ASP A 20 10.18 2.36 -10.85
C ASP A 20 10.49 3.81 -11.26
N ILE A 21 9.58 4.46 -12.00
CA ILE A 21 9.71 5.88 -12.39
C ILE A 21 9.63 6.78 -11.14
N ALA A 22 8.71 6.47 -10.22
CA ALA A 22 8.58 7.23 -8.98
C ALA A 22 9.85 7.12 -8.11
N GLU A 23 10.45 5.94 -8.01
CA GLU A 23 11.71 5.71 -7.30
C GLU A 23 12.88 6.45 -7.97
N LEU A 24 13.04 6.32 -9.29
CA LEU A 24 14.05 7.06 -10.05
C LEU A 24 13.89 8.58 -9.87
N THR A 25 12.66 9.09 -9.80
CA THR A 25 12.40 10.52 -9.57
C THR A 25 12.90 10.95 -8.19
N LEU A 26 12.76 10.11 -7.16
CA LEU A 26 13.31 10.41 -5.83
C LEU A 26 14.85 10.42 -5.85
N GLU A 27 15.47 9.52 -6.60
CA GLU A 27 16.92 9.50 -6.79
C GLU A 27 17.42 10.77 -7.48
N GLU A 28 16.83 11.16 -8.61
CA GLU A 28 17.22 12.34 -9.38
C GLU A 28 17.08 13.65 -8.57
N LEU A 29 16.11 13.69 -7.66
CA LEU A 29 15.87 14.84 -6.79
C LEU A 29 16.65 14.80 -5.46
N GLU A 30 17.51 13.79 -5.26
CA GLU A 30 18.27 13.57 -4.02
C GLU A 30 17.37 13.46 -2.78
N LEU A 31 16.19 12.84 -2.93
CA LEU A 31 15.18 12.67 -1.86
C LEU A 31 15.15 11.26 -1.24
N VAL A 32 16.00 10.35 -1.74
CA VAL A 32 16.19 9.02 -1.13
C VAL A 32 16.72 9.16 0.30
N GLY A 33 16.09 8.48 1.25
CA GLY A 33 16.40 8.61 2.68
C GLY A 33 15.63 9.74 3.38
N GLU A 34 14.95 10.62 2.62
CA GLU A 34 14.08 11.66 3.16
C GLU A 34 12.61 11.34 2.92
N LEU A 35 12.30 10.80 1.73
CA LEU A 35 10.97 10.38 1.32
C LEU A 35 10.95 8.93 0.86
N GLN A 36 9.92 8.21 1.28
CA GLN A 36 9.56 6.88 0.80
C GLN A 36 8.21 6.94 0.07
N VAL A 37 8.07 6.17 -1.01
CA VAL A 37 6.77 5.90 -1.66
C VAL A 37 6.21 4.59 -1.10
N ALA A 38 5.03 4.65 -0.48
CA ALA A 38 4.21 3.47 -0.23
C ALA A 38 3.08 3.41 -1.26
N SER A 39 2.85 2.24 -1.84
CA SER A 39 1.91 2.04 -2.95
C SER A 39 0.77 1.11 -2.56
N PHE A 40 -0.41 1.40 -3.09
CA PHE A 40 -1.61 0.58 -2.93
C PHE A 40 -2.40 0.53 -4.23
N HIS A 41 -3.02 -0.61 -4.52
CA HIS A 41 -3.78 -0.83 -5.76
C HIS A 41 -4.94 -1.81 -5.53
N PRO A 42 -6.08 -1.71 -6.23
CA PRO A 42 -7.18 -2.69 -6.11
C PRO A 42 -6.73 -4.14 -6.29
N ASP A 43 -5.87 -4.36 -7.28
CA ASP A 43 -5.32 -5.65 -7.65
C ASP A 43 -3.87 -5.85 -7.18
N TYR A 44 -3.44 -5.19 -6.11
CA TYR A 44 -2.08 -5.33 -5.59
C TYR A 44 -1.72 -6.81 -5.38
N GLN A 45 -0.53 -7.19 -5.83
CA GLN A 45 0.05 -8.53 -5.67
C GLN A 45 1.55 -8.41 -5.37
N PHE A 46 2.00 -9.04 -4.28
CA PHE A 46 3.43 -9.16 -3.99
C PHE A 46 4.09 -10.20 -4.90
N ALA A 47 5.35 -9.99 -5.26
CA ALA A 47 6.07 -10.81 -6.24
C ALA A 47 6.08 -12.32 -5.92
N ASP A 48 6.11 -12.69 -4.64
CA ASP A 48 6.19 -14.09 -4.17
C ASP A 48 4.83 -14.67 -3.76
N THR A 49 3.71 -14.06 -4.17
CA THR A 49 2.35 -14.48 -3.78
C THR A 49 1.49 -14.83 -4.97
N GLU A 50 0.47 -15.66 -4.76
CA GLU A 50 -0.58 -15.90 -5.75
C GLU A 50 -1.60 -14.74 -5.74
N PRO A 51 -2.33 -14.49 -6.86
CA PRO A 51 -3.28 -13.37 -6.96
C PRO A 51 -4.42 -13.38 -5.91
N ASP A 52 -4.74 -14.54 -5.35
CA ASP A 52 -5.78 -14.72 -4.33
C ASP A 52 -5.23 -14.82 -2.90
N ASP A 53 -3.91 -14.70 -2.70
CA ASP A 53 -3.30 -14.70 -1.38
C ASP A 53 -3.82 -13.55 -0.51
N ILE A 54 -4.20 -13.86 0.72
CA ILE A 54 -4.79 -12.90 1.65
C ILE A 54 -3.79 -11.81 2.08
N SER A 55 -2.49 -12.10 2.05
CA SER A 55 -1.44 -11.13 2.38
C SER A 55 -1.46 -9.92 1.44
N ASN A 56 -1.84 -10.11 0.17
CA ASN A 56 -2.00 -9.01 -0.79
C ASN A 56 -3.00 -7.94 -0.32
N TYR A 57 -3.98 -8.34 0.49
CA TYR A 57 -5.02 -7.43 0.97
C TYR A 57 -4.50 -6.38 1.96
N THR A 58 -3.30 -6.54 2.53
CA THR A 58 -2.69 -5.49 3.35
C THR A 58 -2.34 -4.24 2.54
N ASN A 59 -2.14 -4.39 1.24
CA ASN A 59 -1.78 -3.32 0.31
C ASN A 59 -2.85 -3.09 -0.78
N ARG A 60 -3.99 -3.80 -0.69
CA ARG A 60 -5.14 -3.50 -1.54
C ARG A 60 -5.88 -2.27 -1.07
N SER A 61 -6.39 -1.50 -2.01
CA SER A 61 -7.21 -0.32 -1.72
C SER A 61 -8.22 -0.08 -2.84
N PRO A 62 -9.28 0.72 -2.62
CA PRO A 62 -10.34 0.90 -3.61
C PRO A 62 -9.90 1.53 -4.93
N TYR A 63 -8.79 2.27 -4.92
CA TYR A 63 -8.22 2.98 -6.07
C TYR A 63 -6.69 2.92 -6.01
N PRO A 64 -5.97 3.12 -7.12
CA PRO A 64 -4.52 3.24 -7.10
C PRO A 64 -4.08 4.45 -6.26
N VAL A 65 -3.08 4.25 -5.40
CA VAL A 65 -2.61 5.25 -4.44
C VAL A 65 -1.09 5.24 -4.34
N LEU A 66 -0.51 6.44 -4.36
CA LEU A 66 0.88 6.72 -4.01
C LEU A 66 0.91 7.56 -2.74
N HIS A 67 1.53 7.04 -1.70
CA HIS A 67 1.69 7.72 -0.44
C HIS A 67 3.15 8.09 -0.23
N LEU A 68 3.45 9.39 -0.36
CA LEU A 68 4.77 9.93 -0.02
C LEU A 68 4.87 10.12 1.49
N ILE A 69 5.75 9.38 2.12
CA ILE A 69 5.99 9.36 3.55
C ILE A 69 7.35 9.97 3.81
N ARG A 70 7.43 10.90 4.78
CA ARG A 70 8.72 11.41 5.22
C ARG A 70 9.35 10.43 6.19
N GLU A 71 10.55 9.95 5.90
CA GLU A 71 11.24 8.93 6.70
C GLU A 71 11.45 9.41 8.14
N SER A 72 11.84 10.67 8.36
CA SER A 72 11.98 11.23 9.71
C SER A 72 10.67 11.25 10.53
N SER A 73 9.52 11.30 9.85
CA SER A 73 8.21 11.17 10.52
C SER A 73 7.90 9.72 10.88
N LEU A 74 8.29 8.78 10.02
CA LEU A 74 8.18 7.35 10.30
C LEU A 74 9.09 6.95 11.47
N ASP A 75 10.35 7.38 11.48
CA ASP A 75 11.30 7.15 12.57
C ASP A 75 10.82 7.66 13.93
N ASN A 76 10.18 8.84 13.93
CA ASN A 76 9.63 9.37 15.17
C ASN A 76 8.43 8.55 15.66
N ALA A 77 7.62 8.02 14.74
CA ALA A 77 6.52 7.14 15.08
C ALA A 77 7.02 5.77 15.57
N THR A 78 8.00 5.14 14.92
CA THR A 78 8.55 3.84 15.32
C THR A 78 9.27 3.89 16.68
N ARG A 79 9.84 5.03 17.08
CA ARG A 79 10.34 5.20 18.46
C ARG A 79 9.25 5.04 19.53
N GLN A 80 8.00 5.30 19.20
CA GLN A 80 6.85 5.13 20.09
C GLN A 80 6.23 3.73 19.98
N TYR A 81 6.56 2.99 18.93
CA TYR A 81 6.08 1.64 18.63
C TYR A 81 7.28 0.72 18.35
N PRO A 82 7.87 0.12 19.41
CA PRO A 82 9.15 -0.59 19.32
C PRO A 82 9.16 -1.80 18.38
N ASP A 83 7.99 -2.27 17.95
CA ASP A 83 7.83 -3.47 17.13
C ASP A 83 7.01 -3.16 15.86
N ALA A 84 7.67 -2.51 14.90
CA ALA A 84 7.08 -2.25 13.59
C ALA A 84 6.81 -3.55 12.81
N SER A 85 7.59 -4.61 13.05
CA SER A 85 7.34 -5.95 12.50
C SER A 85 5.99 -6.52 12.94
N ALA A 86 5.60 -6.30 14.20
CA ALA A 86 4.30 -6.73 14.70
C ALA A 86 3.11 -6.05 14.00
N ILE A 87 3.31 -4.88 13.37
CA ILE A 87 2.25 -4.22 12.57
C ILE A 87 1.94 -5.07 11.34
N PHE A 88 2.97 -5.57 10.66
CA PHE A 88 2.80 -6.43 9.49
C PHE A 88 2.05 -7.71 9.88
N ASP A 89 2.52 -8.42 10.91
CA ASP A 89 1.89 -9.66 11.39
C ASP A 89 0.44 -9.41 11.84
N SER A 90 0.18 -8.32 12.56
CA SER A 90 -1.17 -7.95 13.00
C SER A 90 -2.10 -7.62 11.82
N ASN A 91 -1.58 -6.98 10.77
CA ASN A 91 -2.35 -6.68 9.58
C ASN A 91 -2.71 -7.95 8.83
N ILE A 92 -1.74 -8.86 8.64
CA ILE A 92 -1.95 -10.18 8.03
C ILE A 92 -2.99 -10.98 8.82
N GLU A 93 -2.87 -11.02 10.16
CA GLU A 93 -3.82 -11.71 11.02
C GLU A 93 -5.24 -11.11 10.86
N LYS A 94 -5.37 -9.78 10.86
CA LYS A 94 -6.65 -9.10 10.66
C LYS A 94 -7.28 -9.39 9.31
N VAL A 95 -6.52 -9.29 8.21
CA VAL A 95 -7.08 -9.59 6.87
C VAL A 95 -7.41 -11.09 6.73
N THR A 96 -6.65 -11.96 7.39
CA THR A 96 -6.95 -13.40 7.47
C THR A 96 -8.25 -13.67 8.22
N GLN A 97 -8.46 -13.01 9.37
CA GLN A 97 -9.71 -13.12 10.14
C GLN A 97 -10.92 -12.55 9.39
N LEU A 98 -10.72 -11.47 8.65
CA LEU A 98 -11.77 -10.85 7.83
C LEU A 98 -12.14 -11.72 6.63
N GLY A 99 -11.13 -12.35 6.01
CA GLY A 99 -11.27 -13.11 4.78
C GLY A 99 -11.69 -12.26 3.58
N VAL A 100 -11.71 -12.88 2.39
CA VAL A 100 -12.07 -12.21 1.13
C VAL A 100 -13.51 -11.67 1.17
N ASP A 101 -14.44 -12.44 1.73
CA ASP A 101 -15.85 -12.05 1.81
C ASP A 101 -16.07 -10.85 2.74
N GLY A 102 -15.40 -10.84 3.90
CA GLY A 102 -15.47 -9.70 4.81
C GLY A 102 -14.86 -8.44 4.21
N TRP A 103 -13.75 -8.58 3.48
CA TRP A 103 -13.12 -7.47 2.76
C TRP A 103 -14.01 -6.88 1.68
N LYS A 104 -14.61 -7.73 0.83
CA LYS A 104 -15.55 -7.30 -0.22
C LYS A 104 -16.75 -6.57 0.37
N LYS A 105 -17.30 -7.08 1.47
CA LYS A 105 -18.42 -6.43 2.16
C LYS A 105 -18.06 -5.03 2.67
N MET A 106 -16.86 -4.84 3.23
CA MET A 106 -16.42 -3.51 3.67
C MET A 106 -16.31 -2.53 2.50
N LEU A 107 -15.82 -2.98 1.34
CA LEU A 107 -15.74 -2.15 0.14
C LEU A 107 -17.11 -1.85 -0.49
N GLU A 108 -18.07 -2.75 -0.35
CA GLU A 108 -19.45 -2.55 -0.82
C GLU A 108 -20.23 -1.59 0.08
N ASP A 109 -20.06 -1.68 1.39
CA ASP A 109 -20.71 -0.80 2.37
C ASP A 109 -20.25 0.67 2.20
N ASP A 110 -18.97 0.90 1.85
CA ASP A 110 -18.41 2.24 1.62
C ASP A 110 -18.85 2.89 0.30
N LYS A 111 -19.29 2.10 -0.69
CA LYS A 111 -19.83 2.61 -1.97
C LYS A 111 -21.28 3.12 -1.86
N ASN A 112 -21.93 2.89 -0.72
CA ASN A 112 -23.33 3.22 -0.46
C ASN A 112 -23.53 4.46 0.45
N VAL A 113 -22.47 5.23 0.71
CA VAL A 113 -22.48 6.48 1.49
C VAL A 113 -22.30 7.70 0.59
#